data_AF-A0A382VI81-F1
#
_entry.id   AF-A0A382VI81-F1
#
_cell.length_a   1.000
_cell.length_b   1.000
_cell.length_c   1.000
_cell.angle_alpha   90.00
_cell.angle_beta   90.00
_cell.angle_gamma   90.00
#
_symmetry.space_group_name_H-M   'P 1'
#
loop_
_entity.id
_entity.type
_entity.pdbx_description
1 polymer ?
#
loop_
_entity_poly.entity_id
_entity_poly.type
_entity_poly.pdbx_seq_one_letter_code
_entity_poly.pdbx_strand_id
1 'polypeptide(L)'
;AGETGAQLLKYIRQFSPNYLAVGFIDENPKLIDQSIMGVRILGTHNDIPHLTQLLSVKEILVASRSIPSEKLGGLLKICKTAGVNHKIITSAMDRSTQEIHISKIRNIDINDLLGRDFVSLDLSSIKVLIQGKKVLVTGAGGSIGSELCSYILGYEPESLVMIDYCENYLYELKMTLSQRIKNIKTYYLFCSVTNKKKMEAIFDLHRPELVFHAAAHKHVPLMEESADEAICNNIYGTKITADISSQFGVNKFIMVSTDKVVNPTSVMGMTKKIAEKYIYHMASQ
;
A
#
# COMPACT_ATOMS: atom_id res chain seq x y z
N ALA A 1 -23.96 -1.47 -7.93
CA ALA A 1 -23.94 -1.40 -9.40
C ALA A 1 -23.60 0.01 -9.97
N GLY A 2 -22.70 0.78 -9.35
CA GLY A 2 -22.25 2.08 -9.90
C GLY A 2 -21.04 1.97 -10.84
N GLU A 3 -20.41 3.10 -11.17
CA GLU A 3 -19.21 3.17 -12.02
C GLU A 3 -18.08 2.24 -11.55
N THR A 4 -17.89 2.13 -10.22
CA THR A 4 -16.89 1.22 -9.63
C THR A 4 -17.21 -0.25 -9.95
N GLY A 5 -18.49 -0.63 -10.01
CA GLY A 5 -18.91 -1.97 -10.39
C GLY A 5 -18.65 -2.28 -11.87
N ALA A 6 -18.84 -1.29 -12.75
CA ALA A 6 -18.51 -1.41 -14.17
C ALA A 6 -17.00 -1.60 -14.38
N GLN A 7 -16.17 -0.82 -13.69
CA GLN A 7 -14.72 -0.94 -13.76
C GLN A 7 -14.21 -2.24 -13.15
N LEU A 8 -14.84 -2.72 -12.07
CA LEU A 8 -14.56 -4.06 -11.54
C LEU A 8 -14.85 -5.15 -12.57
N LEU A 9 -15.98 -5.07 -13.27
CA LEU A 9 -16.32 -6.05 -14.31
C LEU A 9 -15.31 -6.04 -15.46
N LYS A 10 -14.85 -4.86 -15.88
CA LYS A 10 -13.77 -4.71 -16.87
C LYS A 10 -12.47 -5.34 -16.35
N TYR A 11 -12.07 -5.02 -15.12
CA TYR A 11 -10.88 -5.57 -14.47
C TYR A 11 -10.92 -7.10 -14.39
N ILE A 12 -12.05 -7.68 -13.97
CA ILE A 12 -12.21 -9.13 -13.85
C ILE A 12 -12.08 -9.81 -15.21
N ARG A 13 -12.77 -9.28 -16.23
CA ARG A 13 -12.71 -9.83 -17.60
C ARG A 13 -11.29 -9.80 -18.18
N GLN A 14 -10.50 -8.79 -17.81
CA GLN A 14 -9.15 -8.61 -18.35
C GLN A 14 -8.06 -9.34 -17.56
N PHE A 15 -8.15 -9.35 -16.23
CA PHE A 15 -7.04 -9.75 -15.34
C PHE A 15 -7.39 -10.88 -14.37
N SER A 16 -8.65 -11.32 -14.30
CA SER A 16 -9.07 -12.35 -13.34
C SER A 16 -10.00 -13.38 -14.01
N PRO A 17 -9.49 -14.20 -14.95
CA PRO A 17 -10.30 -15.12 -15.76
C PRO A 17 -11.02 -16.20 -14.94
N ASN A 18 -10.61 -16.41 -13.69
CA ASN A 18 -11.25 -17.36 -12.77
C ASN A 18 -12.59 -16.86 -12.19
N TYR A 19 -12.96 -15.60 -12.46
CA TYR A 19 -14.21 -15.01 -12.02
C TYR A 19 -15.19 -14.88 -13.18
N LEU A 20 -16.42 -15.35 -12.95
CA LEU A 20 -17.56 -15.10 -13.83
C LEU A 20 -18.58 -14.24 -13.09
N ALA A 21 -18.83 -13.03 -13.59
CA ALA A 21 -19.84 -12.15 -13.02
C ALA A 21 -21.24 -12.61 -13.45
N VAL A 22 -22.01 -13.14 -12.50
CA VAL A 22 -23.38 -13.63 -12.74
C VAL A 22 -24.47 -12.59 -12.50
N GLY A 23 -24.14 -11.51 -11.79
CA GLY A 23 -25.08 -10.43 -11.51
C GLY A 23 -24.49 -9.34 -10.63
N PHE A 24 -25.15 -8.18 -10.64
CA PHE A 24 -24.89 -7.07 -9.74
C PHE A 24 -25.97 -6.95 -8.67
N ILE A 25 -25.59 -6.40 -7.53
CA ILE A 25 -26.50 -5.95 -6.47
C ILE A 25 -26.37 -4.43 -6.35
N ASP A 26 -27.50 -3.74 -6.13
CA ASP A 26 -27.54 -2.32 -5.84
C ASP A 26 -28.65 -2.00 -4.83
N GLU A 27 -28.40 -1.07 -3.93
CA GLU A 27 -29.39 -0.64 -2.93
C GLU A 27 -30.49 0.23 -3.52
N ASN A 28 -30.26 0.83 -4.71
CA ASN A 28 -31.28 1.61 -5.39
C ASN A 28 -32.23 0.67 -6.16
N PRO A 29 -33.49 0.49 -5.71
CA PRO A 29 -34.42 -0.45 -6.35
C PRO A 29 -34.76 -0.05 -7.80
N LYS A 30 -34.58 1.23 -8.16
CA LYS A 30 -34.82 1.72 -9.53
C LYS A 30 -33.83 1.18 -10.56
N LEU A 31 -32.70 0.64 -10.10
CA LEU A 31 -31.67 0.07 -10.97
C LEU A 31 -31.85 -1.43 -11.21
N ILE A 32 -32.78 -2.09 -10.52
CA ILE A 32 -33.09 -3.51 -10.72
C ILE A 32 -33.50 -3.75 -12.18
N ASP A 33 -33.11 -4.90 -12.74
CA ASP A 33 -33.27 -5.30 -14.14
C ASP A 33 -32.50 -4.50 -15.19
N GLN A 34 -31.86 -3.39 -14.81
CA GLN A 34 -30.90 -2.73 -15.69
C GLN A 34 -29.64 -3.59 -15.85
N SER A 35 -28.90 -3.35 -16.94
CA SER A 35 -27.68 -4.09 -17.25
C SER A 35 -26.47 -3.18 -17.34
N ILE A 36 -25.34 -3.65 -16.83
CA ILE A 36 -24.04 -2.99 -16.92
C ILE A 36 -23.14 -3.92 -17.70
N MET A 37 -22.73 -3.48 -18.89
CA MET A 37 -21.86 -4.24 -19.80
C MET A 37 -22.34 -5.70 -20.03
N GLY A 38 -23.66 -5.87 -20.13
CA GLY A 38 -24.32 -7.15 -20.36
C GLY A 38 -24.62 -8.00 -19.11
N VAL A 39 -24.27 -7.53 -17.91
CA VAL A 39 -24.59 -8.22 -16.64
C VAL A 39 -25.71 -7.47 -15.92
N ARG A 40 -26.78 -8.17 -15.53
CA ARG A 40 -27.97 -7.57 -14.91
C ARG A 40 -27.78 -7.24 -13.43
N ILE A 41 -28.52 -6.24 -12.97
CA ILE A 41 -28.71 -5.93 -11.55
C ILE A 41 -29.90 -6.77 -11.07
N LEU A 42 -29.63 -7.71 -10.17
CA LEU A 42 -30.57 -8.78 -9.80
C LEU A 42 -31.39 -8.47 -8.55
N GLY A 43 -31.01 -7.45 -7.78
CA GLY A 43 -31.69 -7.10 -6.55
C GLY A 43 -30.85 -6.20 -5.64
N THR A 44 -31.28 -6.14 -4.39
CA THR A 44 -30.70 -5.39 -3.26
C THR A 44 -29.90 -6.30 -2.33
N HIS A 45 -29.28 -5.75 -1.28
CA HIS A 45 -28.54 -6.60 -0.32
C HIS A 45 -29.44 -7.65 0.37
N ASN A 46 -30.74 -7.38 0.52
CA ASN A 46 -31.67 -8.32 1.13
C ASN A 46 -31.92 -9.57 0.28
N ASP A 47 -31.69 -9.47 -1.02
CA ASP A 47 -31.90 -10.57 -1.96
C ASP A 47 -30.69 -11.52 -2.01
N ILE A 48 -29.55 -11.13 -1.43
CA ILE A 48 -28.30 -11.90 -1.43
C ILE A 48 -28.51 -13.35 -0.97
N PRO A 49 -29.15 -13.65 0.17
CA PRO A 49 -29.30 -15.04 0.62
C PRO A 49 -30.06 -15.93 -0.36
N HIS A 50 -31.06 -15.37 -1.06
CA HIS A 50 -31.83 -16.10 -2.05
C HIS A 50 -31.04 -16.27 -3.36
N LEU A 51 -30.43 -15.18 -3.85
CA LEU A 51 -29.68 -15.16 -5.10
C LEU A 51 -28.41 -16.02 -5.04
N THR A 52 -27.73 -16.08 -3.90
CA THR A 52 -26.54 -16.91 -3.74
C THR A 52 -26.85 -18.40 -3.88
N GLN A 53 -28.00 -18.84 -3.37
CA GLN A 53 -28.47 -20.22 -3.51
C GLN A 53 -28.93 -20.50 -4.95
N LEU A 54 -29.80 -19.64 -5.49
CA LEU A 54 -30.38 -19.82 -6.83
C LEU A 54 -29.31 -19.87 -7.93
N LEU A 55 -28.29 -19.02 -7.83
CA LEU A 55 -27.24 -18.88 -8.84
C LEU A 55 -25.93 -19.59 -8.47
N SER A 56 -25.90 -20.32 -7.35
CA SER A 56 -24.71 -21.00 -6.83
C SER A 56 -23.47 -20.07 -6.76
N VAL A 57 -23.67 -18.87 -6.22
CA VAL A 57 -22.61 -17.85 -6.11
C VAL A 57 -21.57 -18.28 -5.10
N LYS A 58 -20.29 -18.32 -5.52
CA LYS A 58 -19.17 -18.72 -4.66
C LYS A 58 -18.55 -17.57 -3.87
N GLU A 59 -18.59 -16.36 -4.44
CA GLU A 59 -17.95 -15.18 -3.84
C GLU A 59 -18.69 -13.89 -4.22
N ILE A 60 -18.85 -12.99 -3.25
CA ILE A 60 -19.37 -11.63 -3.44
C ILE A 60 -18.22 -10.63 -3.39
N LEU A 61 -18.13 -9.77 -4.41
CA LEU A 61 -17.15 -8.70 -4.47
C LEU A 61 -17.83 -7.37 -4.13
N VAL A 62 -17.40 -6.76 -3.02
CA VAL A 62 -17.92 -5.47 -2.58
C VAL A 62 -17.19 -4.36 -3.31
N ALA A 63 -17.90 -3.72 -4.24
CA ALA A 63 -17.41 -2.61 -5.05
C ALA A 63 -18.01 -1.28 -4.58
N SER A 64 -17.46 -0.70 -3.51
CA SER A 64 -17.86 0.65 -3.11
C SER A 64 -16.70 1.50 -2.63
N ARG A 65 -16.72 2.77 -3.05
CA ARG A 65 -15.67 3.76 -2.76
C ARG A 65 -15.66 4.22 -1.30
N SER A 66 -16.83 4.18 -0.64
CA SER A 66 -17.03 4.76 0.69
C SER A 66 -18.32 4.19 1.32
N ILE A 67 -18.43 2.86 1.45
CA ILE A 67 -19.51 2.30 2.27
C ILE A 67 -19.22 2.70 3.73
N PRO A 68 -20.17 3.36 4.43
CA PRO A 68 -20.05 3.59 5.87
C PRO A 68 -19.84 2.26 6.60
N SER A 69 -18.97 2.23 7.60
CA SER A 69 -18.63 1.02 8.37
C SER A 69 -19.85 0.23 8.85
N GLU A 70 -20.90 0.93 9.31
CA GLU A 70 -22.16 0.34 9.74
C GLU A 70 -22.86 -0.44 8.61
N LYS A 71 -22.93 0.15 7.41
CA LYS A 71 -23.50 -0.50 6.22
C LYS A 71 -22.65 -1.67 5.75
N LEU A 72 -21.31 -1.56 5.82
CA LEU A 72 -20.42 -2.67 5.50
C LEU A 72 -20.69 -3.82 6.47
N GLY A 73 -20.68 -3.56 7.78
CA GLY A 73 -20.97 -4.55 8.81
C GLY A 73 -22.30 -5.27 8.60
N GLY A 74 -23.35 -4.52 8.24
CA GLY A 74 -24.66 -5.09 7.87
C GLY A 74 -24.58 -6.04 6.67
N LEU A 75 -23.93 -5.61 5.58
CA LEU A 75 -23.72 -6.43 4.39
C LEU A 75 -22.93 -7.71 4.68
N LEU A 76 -21.87 -7.62 5.50
CA LEU A 76 -21.06 -8.79 5.86
C LEU A 76 -21.84 -9.80 6.70
N LYS A 77 -22.72 -9.32 7.57
CA LYS A 77 -23.63 -10.18 8.33
C LYS A 77 -24.55 -10.96 7.39
N ILE A 78 -25.12 -10.29 6.38
CA ILE A 78 -25.95 -10.94 5.35
C ILE A 78 -25.16 -12.00 4.58
N CYS A 79 -23.97 -11.66 4.09
CA CYS A 79 -23.10 -12.61 3.38
C CYS A 79 -22.74 -13.83 4.25
N LYS A 80 -22.45 -13.61 5.53
CA LYS A 80 -22.13 -14.67 6.48
C LYS A 80 -23.34 -15.59 6.74
N THR A 81 -24.53 -15.02 6.90
CA THR A 81 -25.78 -15.79 7.03
C THR A 81 -26.08 -16.58 5.76
N ALA A 82 -25.77 -16.03 4.59
CA ALA A 82 -25.91 -16.70 3.29
C ALA A 82 -24.82 -17.75 3.02
N GLY A 83 -23.82 -17.89 3.88
CA GLY A 83 -22.72 -18.86 3.73
C GLY A 83 -21.80 -18.60 2.55
N VAL A 84 -21.75 -17.36 2.04
CA VAL A 84 -20.97 -17.00 0.85
C VAL A 84 -19.69 -16.25 1.22
N ASN A 85 -18.59 -16.59 0.54
CA ASN A 85 -17.35 -15.85 0.69
C ASN A 85 -17.53 -14.41 0.20
N HIS A 86 -16.79 -13.48 0.79
CA HIS A 86 -16.87 -12.08 0.42
C HIS A 86 -15.48 -11.44 0.46
N LYS A 87 -15.23 -10.57 -0.52
CA LYS A 87 -14.00 -9.78 -0.64
C LYS A 87 -14.35 -8.34 -0.93
N ILE A 88 -13.44 -7.44 -0.57
CA ILE A 88 -13.54 -6.02 -0.93
C ILE A 88 -12.51 -5.71 -2.00
N ILE A 89 -12.89 -4.81 -2.90
CA ILE A 89 -11.96 -4.27 -3.87
C ILE A 89 -11.40 -2.96 -3.34
N THR A 90 -10.10 -2.78 -3.48
CA THR A 90 -9.50 -1.46 -3.35
C THR A 90 -9.41 -0.83 -4.73
N SER A 91 -9.85 0.42 -4.81
CA SER A 91 -9.80 1.20 -6.04
C SER A 91 -9.24 2.57 -5.75
N ALA A 92 -8.46 3.10 -6.69
CA ALA A 92 -8.03 4.48 -6.70
C ALA A 92 -8.67 5.20 -7.88
N MET A 93 -8.95 6.49 -7.72
CA MET A 93 -9.44 7.35 -8.80
C MET A 93 -8.27 8.16 -9.34
N ASP A 94 -8.08 8.11 -10.65
CA ASP A 94 -7.22 9.06 -11.34
C ASP A 94 -7.96 10.40 -11.46
N ARG A 95 -7.43 11.46 -10.84
CA ARG A 95 -8.08 12.79 -10.85
C ARG A 95 -7.99 13.47 -12.21
N SER A 96 -7.04 13.08 -13.06
CA SER A 96 -6.82 13.70 -14.38
C SER A 96 -7.78 13.14 -15.42
N THR A 97 -8.00 11.83 -15.41
CA THR A 97 -8.89 11.13 -16.36
C THR A 97 -10.29 10.89 -15.78
N GLN A 98 -10.47 11.10 -14.47
CA GLN A 98 -11.62 10.67 -13.69
C GLN A 98 -11.89 9.15 -13.75
N GLU A 99 -10.93 8.36 -14.24
CA GLU A 99 -11.06 6.91 -14.32
C GLU A 99 -10.81 6.23 -12.97
N ILE A 100 -11.52 5.14 -12.71
CA ILE A 100 -11.33 4.32 -11.52
C ILE A 100 -10.45 3.15 -11.91
N HIS A 101 -9.32 3.03 -11.23
CA HIS A 101 -8.44 1.87 -11.34
C HIS A 101 -8.65 0.94 -10.14
N ILE A 102 -9.07 -0.29 -10.42
CA ILE A 102 -9.09 -1.34 -9.42
C ILE A 102 -7.65 -1.75 -9.13
N SER A 103 -7.21 -1.59 -7.88
CA SER A 103 -5.85 -1.89 -7.46
C SER A 103 -5.71 -3.37 -7.08
N LYS A 104 -6.64 -3.89 -6.27
CA LYS A 104 -6.58 -5.28 -5.78
C LYS A 104 -7.95 -5.77 -5.29
N ILE A 105 -8.17 -7.08 -5.40
CA ILE A 105 -9.25 -7.80 -4.71
C ILE A 105 -8.62 -8.46 -3.47
N ARG A 106 -9.13 -8.16 -2.27
CA ARG A 106 -8.59 -8.70 -1.01
C ARG A 106 -9.69 -9.08 -0.02
N ASN A 107 -9.31 -9.90 0.97
CA ASN A 107 -10.16 -10.16 2.11
C ASN A 107 -10.39 -8.86 2.91
N ILE A 108 -11.54 -8.79 3.57
CA ILE A 108 -11.92 -7.66 4.41
C ILE A 108 -11.11 -7.72 5.70
N ASP A 109 -10.57 -6.57 6.10
CA ASP A 109 -9.79 -6.39 7.32
C ASP A 109 -10.61 -5.61 8.35
N ILE A 110 -10.25 -5.73 9.63
CA ILE A 110 -10.86 -4.98 10.74
C ILE A 110 -10.80 -3.46 10.48
N ASN A 111 -9.78 -3.00 9.77
CA ASN A 111 -9.62 -1.59 9.39
C ASN A 111 -10.74 -1.08 8.45
N ASP A 112 -11.35 -1.96 7.64
CA ASP A 112 -12.48 -1.59 6.78
C ASP A 112 -13.76 -1.35 7.60
N LEU A 113 -13.90 -2.07 8.72
CA LEU A 113 -14.98 -1.88 9.69
C LEU A 113 -14.75 -0.66 10.57
N LEU A 114 -13.52 -0.15 10.65
CA LEU A 114 -13.18 1.07 11.38
C LEU A 114 -13.35 2.35 10.54
N GLY A 115 -13.78 2.23 9.27
CA GLY A 115 -14.29 3.35 8.48
C GLY A 115 -13.25 4.40 8.09
N ARG A 116 -11.98 4.03 7.88
CA ARG A 116 -10.98 4.99 7.38
C ARG A 116 -11.37 5.49 5.98
N ASP A 117 -11.36 6.80 5.80
CA ASP A 117 -11.53 7.43 4.50
C ASP A 117 -10.44 6.95 3.53
N PHE A 118 -10.86 6.45 2.37
CA PHE A 118 -9.93 6.20 1.27
C PHE A 118 -9.36 7.54 0.81
N VAL A 119 -8.13 7.83 1.22
CA VAL A 119 -7.41 9.02 0.78
C VAL A 119 -7.31 8.98 -0.74
N SER A 120 -7.86 9.99 -1.42
CA SER A 120 -7.69 10.16 -2.86
C SER A 120 -6.21 10.44 -3.15
N LEU A 121 -5.48 9.42 -3.58
CA LEU A 121 -4.07 9.54 -3.99
C LEU A 121 -4.02 10.08 -5.42
N ASP A 122 -3.26 11.15 -5.62
CA ASP A 122 -2.91 11.61 -6.97
C ASP A 122 -1.85 10.69 -7.57
N LEU A 123 -2.31 9.60 -8.20
CA LEU A 123 -1.45 8.59 -8.81
C LEU A 123 -0.60 9.15 -9.94
N SER A 124 -1.06 10.20 -10.63
CA SER A 124 -0.34 10.81 -11.75
C SER A 124 0.95 11.49 -11.28
N SER A 125 0.87 12.27 -10.19
CA SER A 125 2.03 12.89 -9.55
C SER A 125 3.02 11.85 -8.99
N ILE A 126 2.52 10.74 -8.44
CA ILE A 126 3.37 9.65 -7.94
C ILE A 126 4.10 8.96 -9.08
N LYS A 127 3.43 8.71 -10.20
CA LYS A 127 4.05 8.12 -11.39
C LYS A 127 5.16 9.04 -11.93
N VAL A 128 4.88 10.33 -12.10
CA VAL A 128 5.88 11.31 -12.58
C VAL A 128 7.08 11.39 -11.64
N LEU A 129 6.87 11.24 -10.34
CA LEU A 129 7.95 11.25 -9.35
C LEU A 129 8.88 10.02 -9.46
N ILE A 130 8.37 8.87 -9.90
CA ILE A 130 9.09 7.58 -9.85
C ILE A 130 9.60 7.13 -11.23
N GLN A 131 8.82 7.39 -12.29
CA GLN A 131 9.09 6.85 -13.61
C GLN A 131 10.46 7.30 -14.14
N GLY A 132 11.26 6.32 -14.57
CA GLY A 132 12.62 6.57 -15.07
C GLY A 132 13.61 7.11 -14.03
N LYS A 133 13.29 7.07 -12.73
CA LYS A 133 14.18 7.52 -11.65
C LYS A 133 14.99 6.39 -11.05
N LYS A 134 16.16 6.72 -10.50
CA LYS A 134 16.93 5.83 -9.63
C LYS A 134 16.40 5.94 -8.21
N VAL A 135 15.70 4.91 -7.73
CA VAL A 135 15.00 4.93 -6.45
C VAL A 135 15.73 4.06 -5.43
N LEU A 136 15.87 4.53 -4.19
CA LEU A 136 16.40 3.77 -3.07
C LEU A 136 15.37 3.66 -1.96
N VAL A 137 15.17 2.46 -1.42
CA VAL A 137 14.26 2.19 -0.31
C VAL A 137 15.06 1.53 0.82
N THR A 138 15.05 2.12 2.01
CA THR A 138 15.61 1.49 3.22
C THR A 138 14.50 0.82 4.04
N GLY A 139 14.79 -0.27 4.73
CA GLY A 139 13.76 -1.07 5.41
C GLY A 139 12.86 -1.78 4.40
N ALA A 140 13.42 -2.12 3.24
CA ALA A 140 12.69 -2.60 2.07
C ALA A 140 12.01 -3.96 2.30
N GLY A 141 12.56 -4.81 3.17
CA GLY A 141 11.95 -6.10 3.52
C GLY A 141 10.84 -5.99 4.57
N GLY A 142 10.78 -4.88 5.31
CA GLY A 142 9.74 -4.64 6.30
C GLY A 142 8.35 -4.46 5.68
N SER A 143 7.29 -4.60 6.48
CA SER A 143 5.90 -4.62 6.02
C SER A 143 5.48 -3.43 5.13
N ILE A 144 6.00 -2.23 5.42
CA ILE A 144 5.71 -1.03 4.61
C ILE A 144 6.66 -0.95 3.41
N GLY A 145 7.95 -1.22 3.64
CA GLY A 145 8.97 -1.14 2.60
C GLY A 145 8.71 -2.11 1.45
N SER A 146 8.22 -3.32 1.75
CA SER A 146 8.00 -4.36 0.74
C SER A 146 6.86 -4.01 -0.21
N GLU A 147 5.74 -3.53 0.33
CA GLU A 147 4.61 -3.00 -0.45
C GLU A 147 5.03 -1.76 -1.23
N LEU A 148 5.80 -0.85 -0.62
CA LEU A 148 6.32 0.33 -1.30
C LEU A 148 7.21 -0.04 -2.49
N CYS A 149 8.11 -1.03 -2.33
CA CYS A 149 8.91 -1.56 -3.42
C CYS A 149 8.03 -2.11 -4.54
N SER A 150 6.96 -2.86 -4.19
CA SER A 150 6.04 -3.39 -5.20
C SER A 150 5.32 -2.27 -5.97
N TYR A 151 4.90 -1.18 -5.31
CA TYR A 151 4.29 -0.04 -5.98
C TYR A 151 5.27 0.72 -6.86
N ILE A 152 6.46 1.04 -6.34
CA ILE A 152 7.52 1.74 -7.07
C ILE A 152 7.82 1.02 -8.38
N LEU A 153 7.97 -0.30 -8.32
CA LEU A 153 8.22 -1.13 -9.50
C LEU A 153 7.12 -1.05 -10.56
N GLY A 154 5.85 -0.92 -10.14
CA GLY A 154 4.72 -0.75 -11.06
C GLY A 154 4.72 0.59 -11.80
N TYR A 155 5.54 1.56 -11.37
CA TYR A 155 5.71 2.86 -12.02
C TYR A 155 6.98 2.97 -12.88
N GLU A 156 7.67 1.84 -13.12
CA GLU A 156 8.79 1.74 -14.07
C GLU A 156 9.95 2.73 -13.78
N PRO A 157 10.59 2.65 -12.59
CA PRO A 157 11.84 3.36 -12.32
C PRO A 157 12.97 2.85 -13.23
N GLU A 158 14.02 3.66 -13.40
CA GLU A 158 15.25 3.21 -14.08
C GLU A 158 15.91 2.07 -13.28
N SER A 159 15.97 2.24 -11.96
CA SER A 159 16.46 1.22 -11.03
C SER A 159 15.83 1.36 -9.65
N LEU A 160 15.77 0.24 -8.94
CA LEU A 160 15.32 0.18 -7.55
C LEU A 160 16.37 -0.52 -6.68
N VAL A 161 16.93 0.23 -5.73
CA VAL A 161 17.85 -0.26 -4.70
C VAL A 161 17.07 -0.50 -3.40
N MET A 162 17.05 -1.74 -2.93
CA MET A 162 16.34 -2.19 -1.75
C MET A 162 17.34 -2.55 -0.66
N ILE A 163 17.32 -1.80 0.44
CA ILE A 163 18.22 -1.97 1.56
C ILE A 163 17.45 -2.47 2.77
N ASP A 164 17.94 -3.53 3.39
CA ASP A 164 17.44 -3.99 4.69
C ASP A 164 18.56 -4.60 5.53
N TYR A 165 18.42 -4.56 6.85
CA TYR A 165 19.33 -5.21 7.80
C TYR A 165 18.86 -6.63 8.15
N CYS A 166 17.60 -6.98 7.89
CA CYS A 166 17.12 -8.35 8.07
C CYS A 166 17.33 -9.16 6.78
N GLU A 167 18.26 -10.10 6.80
CA GLU A 167 18.61 -10.92 5.64
C GLU A 167 17.42 -11.77 5.16
N ASN A 168 16.69 -12.40 6.08
CA ASN A 168 15.47 -13.15 5.76
C ASN A 168 14.42 -12.29 5.05
N TYR A 169 14.12 -11.08 5.56
CA TYR A 169 13.12 -10.21 4.92
C TYR A 169 13.56 -9.74 3.53
N LEU A 170 14.85 -9.47 3.36
CA LEU A 170 15.39 -9.09 2.05
C LEU A 170 15.34 -10.25 1.05
N TYR A 171 15.57 -11.48 1.52
CA TYR A 171 15.45 -12.70 0.72
C TYR A 171 13.99 -12.95 0.30
N GLU A 172 13.04 -12.88 1.23
CA GLU A 172 11.61 -13.03 0.95
C GLU A 172 11.11 -11.98 -0.06
N LEU A 173 11.56 -10.73 0.09
CA LEU A 173 11.26 -9.65 -0.85
C LEU A 173 11.78 -9.99 -2.25
N LYS A 174 13.02 -10.46 -2.36
CA LYS A 174 13.63 -10.87 -3.63
C LYS A 174 12.84 -11.98 -4.30
N MET A 175 12.42 -13.00 -3.56
CA MET A 175 11.59 -14.09 -4.09
C MET A 175 10.24 -13.58 -4.58
N THR A 176 9.62 -12.67 -3.83
CA THR A 176 8.29 -12.12 -4.16
C THR A 176 8.30 -11.22 -5.40
N LEU A 177 9.33 -10.39 -5.56
CA LEU A 177 9.39 -9.39 -6.62
C LEU A 177 10.05 -9.89 -7.91
N SER A 178 11.00 -10.84 -7.82
CA SER A 178 11.70 -11.38 -9.00
C SER A 178 10.78 -12.04 -10.03
N GLN A 179 9.62 -12.56 -9.61
CA GLN A 179 8.64 -13.18 -10.51
C GLN A 179 7.86 -12.16 -11.35
N ARG A 180 7.89 -10.87 -11.00
CA ARG A 180 6.96 -9.87 -11.54
C ARG A 180 7.53 -9.02 -12.67
N ILE A 181 8.85 -9.02 -12.92
CA ILE A 181 9.47 -7.95 -13.73
C ILE A 181 10.66 -8.47 -14.54
N LYS A 182 10.65 -8.21 -15.86
CA LYS A 182 11.73 -8.62 -16.77
C LYS A 182 12.74 -7.51 -17.14
N ASN A 183 12.41 -6.23 -16.92
CA ASN A 183 13.15 -5.12 -17.54
C ASN A 183 13.59 -3.96 -16.61
N ILE A 184 13.50 -4.10 -15.28
CA ILE A 184 13.93 -3.06 -14.33
C ILE A 184 15.15 -3.55 -13.56
N LYS A 185 16.18 -2.71 -13.40
CA LYS A 185 17.37 -3.03 -12.61
C LYS A 185 17.02 -2.99 -11.13
N THR A 186 17.01 -4.15 -10.48
CA THR A 186 16.75 -4.26 -9.04
C THR A 186 18.00 -4.72 -8.27
N TYR A 187 18.30 -4.06 -7.15
CA TYR A 187 19.43 -4.39 -6.28
C TYR A 187 18.91 -4.66 -4.87
N TYR A 188 19.32 -5.79 -4.28
CA TYR A 188 18.94 -6.19 -2.93
C TYR A 188 20.19 -6.19 -2.06
N LEU A 189 20.31 -5.22 -1.15
CA LEU A 189 21.55 -4.96 -0.42
C LEU A 189 21.33 -5.12 1.09
N PHE A 190 22.02 -6.10 1.67
CA PHE A 190 22.04 -6.30 3.12
C PHE A 190 22.90 -5.20 3.78
N CYS A 191 22.26 -4.23 4.43
CA CYS A 191 22.96 -3.12 5.09
C CYS A 191 22.07 -2.49 6.18
N SER A 192 22.68 -2.18 7.33
CA SER A 192 22.07 -1.28 8.31
C SER A 192 22.22 0.17 7.86
N VAL A 193 21.18 0.97 8.06
CA VAL A 193 21.22 2.43 7.87
C VAL A 193 22.18 3.12 8.84
N THR A 194 22.57 2.46 9.93
CA THR A 194 23.57 2.96 10.88
C THR A 194 25.01 2.76 10.39
N ASN A 195 25.23 1.95 9.35
CA ASN A 195 26.56 1.77 8.75
C ASN A 195 26.86 2.86 7.72
N LYS A 196 27.32 4.02 8.21
CA LYS A 196 27.60 5.21 7.39
C LYS A 196 28.49 4.90 6.17
N LYS A 197 29.64 4.23 6.37
CA LYS A 197 30.59 3.95 5.27
C LYS A 197 29.97 3.11 4.16
N LYS A 198 29.18 2.09 4.54
CA LYS A 198 28.51 1.23 3.56
C LYS A 198 27.38 1.98 2.84
N MET A 199 26.62 2.80 3.56
CA MET A 199 25.60 3.67 2.98
C MET A 199 26.21 4.67 1.99
N GLU A 200 27.33 5.31 2.32
CA GLU A 200 28.07 6.20 1.41
C GLU A 200 28.49 5.47 0.14
N ALA A 201 29.08 4.27 0.25
CA ALA A 201 29.47 3.47 -0.90
C ALA A 201 28.26 3.07 -1.79
N ILE A 202 27.11 2.77 -1.19
CA ILE A 202 25.88 2.46 -1.92
C ILE A 202 25.38 3.70 -2.67
N PHE A 203 25.36 4.87 -2.04
CA PHE A 203 24.93 6.12 -2.67
C PHE A 203 25.88 6.54 -3.80
N ASP A 204 27.19 6.35 -3.61
CA ASP A 204 28.20 6.64 -4.61
C ASP A 204 28.06 5.77 -5.86
N LEU A 205 27.84 4.47 -5.66
CA LEU A 205 27.67 3.49 -6.74
C LEU A 205 26.35 3.67 -7.50
N HIS A 206 25.24 3.83 -6.77
CA HIS A 206 23.91 3.79 -7.37
C HIS A 206 23.33 5.16 -7.72
N ARG A 207 23.84 6.25 -7.13
CA ARG A 207 23.41 7.64 -7.36
C ARG A 207 21.87 7.78 -7.36
N PRO A 208 21.19 7.49 -6.25
CA PRO A 208 19.75 7.59 -6.17
C PRO A 208 19.29 9.03 -6.36
N GLU A 209 18.18 9.23 -7.06
CA GLU A 209 17.49 10.52 -7.21
C GLU A 209 16.34 10.68 -6.22
N LEU A 210 15.78 9.56 -5.76
CA LEU A 210 14.64 9.51 -4.84
C LEU A 210 14.92 8.48 -3.74
N VAL A 211 14.77 8.90 -2.48
CA VAL A 211 14.97 8.02 -1.32
C VAL A 211 13.67 7.90 -0.54
N PHE A 212 13.22 6.66 -0.31
CA PHE A 212 12.17 6.34 0.64
C PHE A 212 12.77 5.67 1.88
N HIS A 213 12.65 6.33 3.02
CA HIS A 213 13.18 5.85 4.29
C HIS A 213 12.09 5.20 5.14
N ALA A 214 12.02 3.86 5.09
CA ALA A 214 11.10 3.04 5.87
C ALA A 214 11.79 2.20 6.97
N ALA A 215 13.11 2.34 7.14
CA ALA A 215 13.86 1.63 8.18
C ALA A 215 13.62 2.27 9.55
N ALA A 216 12.96 1.55 10.46
CA ALA A 216 12.78 1.94 11.86
C ALA A 216 12.35 0.74 12.71
N HIS A 217 12.70 0.74 13.98
CA HIS A 217 12.08 -0.13 14.97
C HIS A 217 10.73 0.44 15.42
N LYS A 218 9.71 -0.41 15.42
CA LYS A 218 8.29 -0.01 15.60
C LYS A 218 7.56 -0.65 16.78
N HIS A 219 8.14 -1.67 17.40
CA HIS A 219 7.49 -2.43 18.47
C HIS A 219 7.73 -1.76 19.82
N VAL A 220 6.68 -1.11 20.36
CA VAL A 220 6.78 -0.30 21.59
C VAL A 220 7.36 -1.09 22.77
N PRO A 221 6.81 -2.26 23.17
CA PRO A 221 7.31 -2.95 24.36
C PRO A 221 8.81 -3.27 24.29
N LEU A 222 9.25 -3.78 23.14
CA LEU A 222 10.66 -4.12 22.92
C LEU A 222 11.57 -2.89 22.92
N MET A 223 11.11 -1.77 22.39
CA MET A 223 11.90 -0.53 22.32
C MET A 223 11.89 0.28 23.62
N GLU A 224 10.97 0.02 24.53
CA GLU A 224 11.09 0.49 25.92
C GLU A 224 12.22 -0.25 26.64
N GLU A 225 12.35 -1.56 26.41
CA GLU A 225 13.42 -2.39 26.99
C GLU A 225 14.79 -2.16 26.34
N SER A 226 14.81 -1.78 25.06
CA SER A 226 16.03 -1.53 24.27
C SER A 226 16.02 -0.12 23.67
N ALA A 227 15.97 0.88 24.56
CA ALA A 227 15.89 2.29 24.20
C ALA A 227 17.10 2.78 23.38
N ASP A 228 18.28 2.26 23.68
CA ASP A 228 19.53 2.53 22.97
C ASP A 228 19.45 2.10 21.50
N GLU A 229 18.92 0.91 21.22
CA GLU A 229 18.69 0.43 19.84
C GLU A 229 17.65 1.30 19.10
N ALA A 230 16.59 1.72 19.79
CA ALA A 230 15.60 2.64 19.22
C ALA A 230 16.25 3.98 18.83
N ILE A 231 17.12 4.53 19.67
CA ILE A 231 17.87 5.76 19.40
C ILE A 231 18.84 5.57 18.22
N CYS A 232 19.65 4.50 18.27
CA CYS A 232 20.62 4.15 17.22
C CYS A 232 19.96 4.02 15.85
N ASN A 233 18.91 3.22 15.73
CA ASN A 233 18.30 2.95 14.44
C ASN A 233 17.39 4.10 13.99
N ASN A 234 16.48 4.58 14.85
CA ASN A 234 15.45 5.53 14.42
C ASN A 234 15.99 6.97 14.32
N ILE A 235 16.94 7.39 15.16
CA ILE A 235 17.48 8.75 15.12
C ILE A 235 18.75 8.77 14.29
N TYR A 236 19.78 8.02 14.69
CA TYR A 236 21.08 8.09 14.00
C TYR A 236 21.02 7.45 12.61
N GLY A 237 20.28 6.35 12.42
CA GLY A 237 20.03 5.77 11.11
C GLY A 237 19.33 6.72 10.14
N THR A 238 18.30 7.44 10.60
CA THR A 238 17.65 8.50 9.82
C THR A 238 18.61 9.64 9.50
N LYS A 239 19.34 10.15 10.50
CA LYS A 239 20.34 11.21 10.31
C LYS A 239 21.37 10.84 9.26
N ILE A 240 21.99 9.66 9.36
CA ILE A 240 23.00 9.19 8.42
C ILE A 240 22.43 9.14 7.01
N THR A 241 21.25 8.53 6.84
CA THR A 241 20.65 8.37 5.50
C THR A 241 20.28 9.74 4.91
N ALA A 242 19.74 10.65 5.70
CA ALA A 242 19.35 12.00 5.25
C ALA A 242 20.57 12.87 4.92
N ASP A 243 21.61 12.85 5.76
CA ASP A 243 22.86 13.58 5.55
C ASP A 243 23.55 13.13 4.24
N ILE A 244 23.65 11.81 4.04
CA ILE A 244 24.21 11.24 2.81
C ILE A 244 23.32 11.62 1.61
N SER A 245 22.00 11.58 1.75
CA SER A 245 21.09 11.99 0.68
C SER A 245 21.32 13.44 0.26
N SER A 246 21.50 14.34 1.22
CA SER A 246 21.84 15.73 0.97
C SER A 246 23.20 15.88 0.31
N GLN A 247 24.23 15.18 0.81
CA GLN A 247 25.60 15.23 0.29
C GLN A 247 25.67 14.78 -1.18
N PHE A 248 24.88 13.77 -1.55
CA PHE A 248 24.86 13.20 -2.90
C PHE A 248 23.84 13.86 -3.83
N GLY A 249 23.13 14.91 -3.38
CA GLY A 249 22.20 15.67 -4.20
C GLY A 249 20.92 14.91 -4.57
N VAL A 250 20.42 14.06 -3.67
CA VAL A 250 19.12 13.39 -3.85
C VAL A 250 18.01 14.44 -3.99
N ASN A 251 17.22 14.37 -5.06
CA ASN A 251 16.18 15.36 -5.36
C ASN A 251 15.07 15.38 -4.30
N LYS A 252 14.72 14.21 -3.76
CA LYS A 252 13.66 14.10 -2.75
C LYS A 252 13.90 12.95 -1.79
N PHE A 253 13.78 13.26 -0.49
CA PHE A 253 13.85 12.30 0.59
C PHE A 253 12.47 12.21 1.27
N ILE A 254 11.90 11.01 1.34
CA ILE A 254 10.58 10.75 1.90
C ILE A 254 10.75 9.80 3.08
N MET A 255 10.49 10.27 4.29
CA MET A 255 10.48 9.43 5.48
C MET A 255 9.08 8.87 5.75
N VAL A 256 8.98 7.56 5.98
CA VAL A 256 7.75 6.95 6.48
C VAL A 256 7.59 7.30 7.96
N SER A 257 6.45 7.89 8.31
CA SER A 257 6.09 8.15 9.70
C SER A 257 4.77 7.51 10.12
N THR A 258 4.40 7.70 11.39
CA THR A 258 3.27 7.04 12.05
C THR A 258 2.43 8.02 12.86
N ASP A 259 1.17 7.68 13.03
CA ASP A 259 0.20 8.32 13.94
C ASP A 259 0.65 8.39 15.40
N LYS A 260 1.64 7.59 15.83
CA LYS A 260 2.19 7.58 17.20
C LYS A 260 3.05 8.79 17.57
N VAL A 261 3.19 9.79 16.69
CA VAL A 261 4.09 10.95 16.88
C VAL A 261 3.39 12.20 17.45
N VAL A 262 2.05 12.25 17.39
CA VAL A 262 1.29 13.45 17.79
C VAL A 262 1.52 13.81 19.27
N ASN A 263 1.49 12.81 20.17
CA ASN A 263 1.88 12.93 21.58
C ASN A 263 2.55 11.63 22.05
N PRO A 264 3.88 11.47 21.89
CA PRO A 264 4.53 10.21 22.20
C PRO A 264 4.61 10.01 23.72
N THR A 265 4.06 8.91 24.21
CA THR A 265 4.20 8.44 25.60
C THR A 265 5.20 7.28 25.73
N SER A 266 5.92 6.98 24.65
CA SER A 266 6.88 5.88 24.54
C SER A 266 8.22 6.37 23.99
N VAL A 267 9.31 5.72 24.38
CA VAL A 267 10.66 5.89 23.82
C VAL A 267 10.62 5.72 22.30
N MET A 268 9.97 4.65 21.83
CA MET A 268 9.81 4.42 20.38
C MET A 268 9.14 5.61 19.69
N GLY A 269 8.03 6.11 20.21
CA GLY A 269 7.34 7.28 19.65
C GLY A 269 8.21 8.55 19.68
N MET A 270 8.95 8.76 20.78
CA MET A 270 9.83 9.92 20.94
C MET A 270 11.00 9.90 19.95
N THR A 271 11.63 8.74 19.73
CA THR A 271 12.72 8.61 18.74
C THR A 271 12.24 8.93 17.32
N LYS A 272 11.03 8.48 16.93
CA LYS A 272 10.43 8.84 15.64
C LYS A 272 10.11 10.34 15.55
N LYS A 273 9.64 10.97 16.62
CA LYS A 273 9.40 12.42 16.67
C LYS A 273 10.69 13.23 16.48
N ILE A 274 11.78 12.79 17.09
CA ILE A 274 13.09 13.42 16.92
C ILE A 274 13.57 13.26 15.47
N ALA A 275 13.43 12.05 14.90
CA ALA A 275 13.75 11.80 13.50
C ALA A 275 12.96 12.70 12.54
N GLU A 276 11.65 12.88 12.76
CA GLU A 276 10.83 13.82 11.99
C GLU A 276 11.35 15.25 12.08
N LYS A 277 11.60 15.75 13.30
CA LYS A 277 12.12 17.10 13.51
C LYS A 277 13.45 17.31 12.79
N TYR A 278 14.31 16.29 12.76
CA TYR A 278 15.57 16.33 12.01
C TYR A 278 15.33 16.51 10.51
N ILE A 279 14.46 15.70 9.91
CA ILE A 279 14.11 15.81 8.50
C ILE A 279 13.46 17.17 8.17
N TYR A 280 12.55 17.65 9.01
CA TYR A 280 11.94 18.98 8.84
C TYR A 280 12.98 20.10 8.89
N HIS A 281 13.95 20.01 9.79
CA HIS A 281 15.04 20.98 9.86
C HIS A 281 15.89 20.97 8.59
N MET A 282 16.25 19.79 8.08
CA MET A 282 17.01 19.66 6.83
C MET A 282 16.24 20.22 5.63
N ALA A 283 14.93 20.01 5.57
CA ALA A 283 14.08 20.53 4.49
C ALA A 283 13.90 22.07 4.52
N SER A 284 14.24 22.72 5.64
CA SER A 284 14.15 24.17 5.83
C SER A 284 15.44 24.94 5.54
N GLN A 285 16.52 24.24 5.21
CA GLN A 285 17.80 24.81 4.78
C GLN A 285 17.85 24.88 3.24
#